data_AF-A0AAV5AWW8-F1
#
_entry.id   AF-A0AAV5AWW8-F1
#
_cell.length_a   1.000
_cell.length_b   1.000
_cell.length_c   1.000
_cell.angle_alpha   90.00
_cell.angle_beta   90.00
_cell.angle_gamma   90.00
#
_symmetry.space_group_name_H-M   'P 1'
#
loop_
_entity.id
_entity.type
_entity.pdbx_description
1 polymer ?
#
loop_
_entity_poly.entity_id
_entity_poly.type
_entity_poly.pdbx_seq_one_letter_code
_entity_poly.pdbx_strand_id
1 'polypeptide(L)'
;MSKKIKDEIIADIYAKKSCNISATCSALNITRKTFYSWREKRPKLNELLKEAEESIIDFAESKLLSNIQEGDTTSLIFFLKTKGKHRGYVEKVEQEVTVNPFFELMKIASTTDE
;
A
#
# COMPACT_ATOMS: atom_id res chain seq x y z
N MET A 1 33.65 10.12 -8.62
CA MET A 1 33.18 11.52 -8.60
C MET A 1 31.72 11.55 -8.17
N SER A 2 31.39 12.17 -7.03
CA SER A 2 29.99 12.28 -6.59
C SER A 2 29.27 13.33 -7.44
N LYS A 3 28.33 12.92 -8.28
CA LYS A 3 27.42 13.85 -8.98
C LYS A 3 26.61 14.60 -7.91
N LYS A 4 26.90 15.88 -7.69
CA LYS A 4 26.10 16.76 -6.83
C LYS A 4 24.86 17.21 -7.59
N ILE A 5 23.83 16.36 -7.62
CA ILE A 5 22.51 16.70 -8.16
C ILE A 5 21.72 17.40 -7.04
N LYS A 6 21.05 18.50 -7.38
CA LYS A 6 20.15 19.23 -6.47
C LYS A 6 18.93 18.38 -6.13
N ASP A 7 18.46 18.48 -4.89
CA ASP A 7 17.35 17.67 -4.38
C ASP A 7 16.04 17.91 -5.15
N GLU A 8 15.78 19.16 -5.54
CA GLU A 8 14.60 19.56 -6.33
C GLU A 8 14.55 18.85 -7.70
N ILE A 9 15.70 18.70 -8.36
CA ILE A 9 15.78 18.03 -9.67
C ILE A 9 15.50 16.53 -9.54
N ILE A 10 15.99 15.92 -8.45
CA ILE A 10 15.73 14.50 -8.16
C ILE A 10 14.24 14.28 -7.92
N ALA A 11 13.61 15.14 -7.12
CA ALA A 11 12.18 15.08 -6.83
C ALA A 11 11.32 15.29 -8.10
N ASP A 12 11.65 16.27 -8.94
CA ASP A 12 10.94 16.51 -10.20
C ASP A 12 11.04 15.31 -11.17
N ILE A 13 12.23 14.71 -11.31
CA ILE A 13 12.40 13.50 -12.12
C ILE A 13 11.62 12.33 -11.52
N TYR A 14 11.62 12.19 -10.18
CA TYR A 14 10.87 11.14 -9.50
C TYR A 14 9.37 11.26 -9.72
N ALA A 15 8.81 12.47 -9.59
CA ALA A 15 7.41 12.77 -9.86
C ALA A 15 7.04 12.48 -11.33
N LYS A 16 7.87 12.92 -12.29
CA LYS A 16 7.69 12.65 -13.73
C LYS A 16 7.77 11.17 -14.10
N LYS A 17 8.41 10.34 -13.27
CA LYS A 17 8.49 8.89 -13.42
C LYS A 17 7.46 8.16 -12.56
N SER A 18 6.39 8.83 -12.14
CA SER A 18 5.28 8.27 -11.36
C SER A 18 5.77 7.58 -10.08
N CYS A 19 6.74 8.20 -9.40
CA CYS A 19 7.34 7.71 -8.16
C CYS A 19 8.00 6.33 -8.32
N ASN A 20 8.40 5.96 -9.54
CA ASN A 20 9.11 4.70 -9.79
C ASN A 20 10.61 4.86 -9.54
N ILE A 21 11.10 4.22 -8.48
CA ILE A 21 12.51 4.24 -8.08
C ILE A 21 13.41 3.72 -9.20
N SER A 22 13.03 2.65 -9.89
CA SER A 22 13.86 2.03 -10.94
C SER A 22 14.01 2.95 -12.15
N ALA A 23 12.89 3.49 -12.63
CA ALA A 23 12.89 4.42 -13.76
C ALA A 23 13.65 5.72 -13.44
N THR A 24 13.52 6.20 -12.20
CA THR A 24 14.26 7.37 -11.71
C THR A 24 15.76 7.10 -11.60
N CYS A 25 16.15 5.93 -11.10
CA CYS A 25 17.54 5.50 -11.04
C CYS A 25 18.16 5.41 -12.44
N SER A 26 17.44 4.83 -13.41
CA SER A 26 17.88 4.78 -14.81
C SER A 26 18.01 6.18 -15.43
N ALA A 27 17.06 7.08 -15.17
CA ALA A 27 17.09 8.45 -15.69
C ALA A 27 18.24 9.29 -15.12
N LEU A 28 18.56 9.10 -13.83
CA LEU A 28 19.66 9.79 -13.14
C LEU A 28 21.02 9.10 -13.34
N ASN A 29 21.03 7.92 -13.97
CA ASN A 29 22.18 7.03 -14.09
C ASN A 29 22.84 6.74 -12.72
N ILE A 30 22.02 6.31 -11.75
CA ILE A 30 22.42 5.93 -10.40
C ILE A 30 21.93 4.52 -10.06
N THR A 31 22.53 3.91 -9.03
CA THR A 31 22.05 2.64 -8.48
C THR A 31 20.93 2.87 -7.46
N ARG A 32 20.04 1.88 -7.26
CA ARG A 32 19.02 1.93 -6.20
C ARG A 32 19.63 2.16 -4.82
N LYS A 33 20.81 1.57 -4.54
CA LYS A 33 21.54 1.77 -3.28
C LYS A 33 21.89 3.24 -3.05
N THR A 34 22.33 3.94 -4.11
CA THR A 34 22.60 5.38 -4.06
C THR A 34 21.33 6.17 -3.75
N PHE A 35 20.21 5.83 -4.39
CA PHE A 35 18.93 6.47 -4.15
C PHE A 35 18.47 6.35 -2.68
N TYR A 36 18.47 5.13 -2.12
CA TYR A 36 18.13 4.92 -0.71
C TYR A 36 19.08 5.66 0.23
N SER A 37 20.39 5.64 -0.06
CA SER A 37 21.36 6.40 0.75
C SER A 37 21.11 7.90 0.71
N TRP A 38 20.65 8.45 -0.41
CA TRP A 38 20.27 9.86 -0.50
C TRP A 38 18.98 10.15 0.27
N ARG A 39 17.99 9.26 0.21
CA ARG A 39 16.75 9.38 1.00
C ARG A 39 17.02 9.41 2.50
N GLU A 40 17.98 8.62 2.98
CA GLU A 40 18.38 8.59 4.40
C GLU A 40 19.20 9.82 4.81
N LYS A 41 20.19 10.21 3.98
CA LYS A 41 21.14 11.28 4.33
C LYS A 41 20.61 12.69 4.08
N ARG A 42 19.55 12.85 3.28
CA ARG A 42 19.00 14.15 2.87
C ARG A 42 17.53 14.25 3.27
N PRO A 43 17.22 14.81 4.46
CA PRO A 43 15.84 14.88 4.94
C PRO A 43 14.93 15.71 4.04
N LYS A 44 15.42 16.85 3.51
CA LYS A 44 14.67 17.69 2.56
C LYS A 44 14.26 16.93 1.29
N LEU A 45 15.16 16.12 0.74
CA LEU A 45 14.84 15.27 -0.41
C LEU A 45 13.78 14.24 -0.06
N ASN A 46 13.88 13.59 1.09
CA ASN A 46 12.92 12.58 1.52
C ASN A 46 11.51 13.16 1.68
N GLU A 47 11.39 14.40 2.18
CA GLU A 47 10.11 15.10 2.29
C GLU A 47 9.48 15.35 0.92
N LEU A 48 10.25 15.90 -0.03
CA LEU A 48 9.78 16.11 -1.42
C LEU A 48 9.38 14.80 -2.12
N LEU A 49 10.12 13.71 -1.88
CA LEU A 49 9.78 12.41 -2.43
C LEU A 49 8.47 11.86 -1.84
N LYS A 50 8.23 12.07 -0.53
CA LYS A 50 6.98 11.69 0.11
C LYS A 50 5.80 12.50 -0.42
N GLU A 51 5.97 13.81 -0.59
CA GLU A 51 4.93 14.67 -1.18
C GLU A 51 4.54 14.20 -2.59
N ALA A 52 5.53 13.81 -3.41
CA ALA A 52 5.26 13.18 -4.71
C ALA A 52 4.56 11.82 -4.59
N GLU A 53 4.90 11.00 -3.59
CA GLU A 53 4.24 9.72 -3.28
C GLU A 53 2.77 9.93 -2.87
N GLU A 54 2.45 10.96 -2.09
CA GLU A 54 1.06 11.30 -1.73
C GLU A 54 0.29 11.84 -2.95
N SER A 55 0.92 12.70 -3.76
CA SER A 55 0.27 13.25 -4.96
C SER A 55 -0.14 12.19 -5.99
N ILE A 56 0.65 11.11 -6.15
CA ILE A 56 0.27 10.00 -7.03
C ILE A 56 -0.89 9.18 -6.45
N ILE A 57 -1.00 9.09 -5.12
CA ILE A 57 -2.15 8.47 -4.45
C ILE A 57 -3.40 9.32 -4.68
N ASP A 58 -3.33 10.65 -4.49
CA ASP A 58 -4.45 11.57 -4.76
C ASP A 58 -4.94 11.46 -6.21
N PHE A 59 -4.01 11.31 -7.17
CA PHE A 59 -4.34 11.07 -8.57
C PHE A 59 -5.08 9.73 -8.76
N ALA A 60 -4.63 8.66 -8.10
CA ALA A 60 -5.30 7.37 -8.13
C ALA A 60 -6.70 7.43 -7.50
N GLU A 61 -6.87 8.16 -6.40
CA GLU A 61 -8.18 8.40 -5.78
C GLU A 61 -9.12 9.16 -6.72
N SER A 62 -8.61 10.20 -7.39
CA SER A 62 -9.37 10.96 -8.39
C SER A 62 -9.82 10.06 -9.54
N LYS A 63 -8.94 9.16 -10.01
CA LYS A 63 -9.29 8.23 -11.09
C LYS A 63 -10.28 7.16 -10.63
N LEU A 64 -10.15 6.67 -9.39
CA LEU A 64 -11.13 5.77 -8.79
C LEU A 64 -12.53 6.40 -8.77
N LEU A 65 -12.64 7.67 -8.38
CA LEU A 65 -13.91 8.40 -8.37
C LEU A 65 -14.48 8.59 -9.78
N SER A 66 -13.64 8.93 -10.77
CA SER A 66 -14.04 9.01 -12.18
C SER A 66 -14.60 7.67 -12.67
N ASN A 67 -13.92 6.55 -12.38
CA ASN A 67 -14.38 5.23 -12.78
C ASN A 67 -15.73 4.87 -12.14
N ILE A 68 -15.95 5.27 -10.88
CA ILE A 68 -17.25 5.10 -10.19
C ILE A 68 -18.35 5.89 -10.90
N GLN A 69 -18.07 7.14 -11.32
CA GLN A 69 -19.02 7.96 -12.08
C GLN A 69 -19.34 7.35 -13.44
N GLU A 70 -18.36 6.73 -14.09
CA GLU A 70 -18.51 6.01 -15.37
C GLU A 70 -19.25 4.66 -15.22
N GLY A 71 -19.52 4.23 -13.99
CA GLY A 71 -20.28 3.00 -13.70
C GLY A 71 -19.44 1.74 -13.55
N ASP A 72 -18.12 1.85 -13.36
CA ASP A 72 -17.26 0.70 -13.09
C ASP A 72 -17.64 0.04 -11.75
N THR A 73 -18.24 -1.14 -11.85
CA THR A 73 -18.79 -1.87 -10.70
C THR A 73 -17.67 -2.32 -9.75
N THR A 74 -16.50 -2.68 -10.27
CA THR A 74 -15.37 -3.11 -9.45
C THR A 74 -14.83 -1.95 -8.60
N SER A 75 -14.65 -0.77 -9.19
CA SER A 75 -14.25 0.45 -8.46
C SER A 75 -15.27 0.83 -7.39
N LEU A 76 -16.57 0.74 -7.70
CA LEU A 76 -17.65 1.01 -6.73
C LEU A 76 -17.61 0.04 -5.54
N ILE A 77 -17.53 -1.27 -5.80
CA ILE A 77 -17.45 -2.30 -4.75
C ILE A 77 -16.20 -2.07 -3.90
N PHE A 78 -15.05 -1.84 -4.54
CA PHE A 78 -13.79 -1.59 -3.84
C PHE A 78 -13.88 -0.36 -2.92
N PHE A 79 -14.43 0.75 -3.41
CA PHE A 79 -14.61 1.96 -2.62
C PHE A 79 -15.55 1.75 -1.42
N LEU A 80 -16.67 1.05 -1.61
CA LEU A 80 -17.60 0.73 -0.52
C LEU A 80 -16.98 -0.22 0.51
N LYS A 81 -16.27 -1.25 0.07
CA LYS A 81 -15.55 -2.18 0.95
C LYS A 81 -14.42 -1.50 1.75
N THR A 82 -13.89 -0.38 1.29
CA THR A 82 -12.77 0.33 1.94
C THR A 82 -13.23 1.52 2.78
N LYS A 83 -13.86 2.53 2.17
CA LYS A 83 -14.33 3.75 2.85
C LYS A 83 -15.74 3.59 3.44
N GLY A 84 -16.58 2.75 2.84
CA GLY A 84 -17.94 2.47 3.29
C GLY A 84 -18.07 1.51 4.48
N LYS A 85 -16.97 0.97 5.02
CA LYS A 85 -16.99 -0.01 6.13
C LYS A 85 -17.85 0.42 7.32
N HIS A 86 -17.78 1.70 7.70
CA HIS A 86 -18.57 2.27 8.79
C HIS A 86 -20.10 2.19 8.56
N ARG A 87 -20.54 2.02 7.31
CA ARG A 87 -21.95 1.84 6.92
C ARG A 87 -22.35 0.37 6.79
N GLY A 88 -21.47 -0.56 7.14
CA GLY A 88 -21.75 -2.00 7.09
C GLY A 88 -21.32 -2.71 5.80
N TYR A 89 -20.58 -2.03 4.90
CA TYR A 89 -19.97 -2.68 3.72
C TYR A 89 -18.71 -3.47 4.10
N VAL A 90 -18.86 -4.39 5.05
CA VAL A 90 -17.82 -5.32 5.49
C VAL A 90 -18.21 -6.71 5.03
N GLU A 91 -17.25 -7.40 4.41
CA GLU A 91 -17.40 -8.80 4.05
C GLU A 91 -17.34 -9.65 5.32
N LYS A 92 -18.44 -10.34 5.62
CA LYS A 92 -18.49 -11.30 6.72
C LYS A 92 -17.92 -12.61 6.21
N VAL A 93 -16.92 -13.12 6.91
CA VAL A 93 -16.45 -14.49 6.69
C VAL A 93 -17.30 -15.40 7.56
N GLU A 94 -18.14 -16.22 6.94
CA GLU A 94 -18.82 -17.31 7.64
C GLU A 94 -17.81 -18.45 7.82
N GLN A 95 -17.47 -18.75 9.07
CA GLN A 95 -16.57 -19.84 9.40
C GLN A 95 -17.42 -20.99 9.97
N GLU A 96 -17.52 -22.08 9.23
CA GLU A 96 -18.04 -23.34 9.75
C GLU A 96 -17.03 -23.92 10.74
N VAL A 97 -17.33 -23.82 12.04
CA VAL A 97 -16.54 -24.46 13.09
C VAL A 97 -16.95 -25.93 13.14
N THR A 98 -16.28 -26.76 12.33
CA THR A 98 -16.37 -28.21 12.51
C THR A 98 -15.54 -28.57 13.75
N VAL A 99 -16.22 -28.79 14.87
CA VAL A 99 -15.59 -29.33 16.08
C VAL A 99 -15.00 -30.69 15.73
N ASN A 100 -13.69 -30.83 15.87
CA ASN A 100 -13.02 -32.11 15.63
C ASN A 100 -13.47 -33.10 16.73
N PRO A 101 -14.08 -34.24 16.38
CA PRO A 101 -14.55 -35.23 17.37
C PRO A 101 -13.47 -35.68 18.35
N PHE A 102 -12.19 -35.64 17.95
CA PHE A 102 -11.06 -35.95 18.82
C PHE A 102 -10.95 -35.01 20.03
N PHE A 103 -11.33 -33.75 19.87
CA PHE A 103 -11.30 -32.75 20.94
C PHE A 103 -12.40 -32.98 21.99
N GLU A 104 -13.56 -33.50 21.57
CA GLU A 104 -14.64 -33.90 22.48
C GLU A 104 -14.23 -35.12 23.31
N LEU A 105 -13.62 -36.12 22.66
CA LEU A 105 -13.10 -37.31 23.35
C LEU A 105 -12.03 -36.95 24.40
N MET A 106 -11.14 -36.02 24.08
CA MET A 106 -10.10 -35.57 25.02
C MET A 106 -10.70 -34.86 26.24
N LYS A 107 -11.74 -34.03 26.07
CA LYS A 107 -12.45 -33.39 27.19
C LYS A 107 -13.10 -34.41 28.10
N ILE A 108 -13.79 -35.40 27.54
CA ILE A 108 -14.46 -36.46 28.31
C ILE A 108 -13.43 -37.25 29.14
N ALA A 109 -12.29 -37.61 28.53
CA ALA A 109 -11.22 -38.34 29.21
C ALA A 109 -10.56 -37.55 30.35
N SER A 110 -10.45 -36.22 30.21
CA SER A 110 -9.88 -35.36 31.27
C SER A 110 -10.83 -35.08 32.44
N THR A 111 -12.14 -35.28 32.25
CA THR A 111 -13.15 -35.08 33.32
C THR A 111 -13.44 -36.35 34.13
N THR A 112 -12.86 -37.49 33.77
CA THR A 112 -13.09 -38.79 34.42
C THR A 112 -12.13 -39.11 35.56
N ASP A 113 -11.25 -38.18 35.95
CA ASP A 113 -10.24 -38.37 37.02
C ASP A 113 -10.57 -37.66 38.35
N GLU A 114 -11.82 -37.22 38.58
CA GLU A 114 -12.37 -36.83 39.89
C GLU A 114 -13.51 -37.77 40.32
#